data_AF-A0A2D2DH72-F1
#
_entry.id   AF-A0A2D2DH72-F1
#
_cell.length_a   1.000
_cell.length_b   1.000
_cell.length_c   1.000
_cell.angle_alpha   90.00
_cell.angle_beta   90.00
_cell.angle_gamma   90.00
#
_symmetry.space_group_name_H-M   'P 1'
#
loop_
_entity.id
_entity.type
_entity.pdbx_description
1 polymer ?
#
loop_
_entity_poly.entity_id
_entity_poly.type
_entity_poly.pdbx_seq_one_letter_code
_entity_poly.pdbx_strand_id
1 'polypeptide(L)'
;MSGARFRYALEPILLTRRWDHDALLGELAERNVAIRQQQEAIGALQAQSEQLALEWAGVCASGQALPVERFARTTRYLSQLAGQVRAEQAALAQLQAGRDELVDRVMASQRAIEAVEEHRDEMKAKFVQLRLSGDFKIADDQWNTLHAGTTT
;
A
#
# COMPACT_ATOMS: atom_id res chain seq x y z
N MET A 1 10.68 15.59 43.45
CA MET A 1 11.72 15.28 42.45
C MET A 1 11.04 14.92 41.14
N SER A 2 11.28 15.69 40.07
CA SER A 2 10.77 15.38 38.73
C SER A 2 11.50 14.14 38.21
N GLY A 3 10.88 12.96 38.28
CA GLY A 3 11.45 11.76 37.70
C GLY A 3 11.56 11.92 36.20
N ALA A 4 12.78 11.83 35.65
CA ALA A 4 13.02 11.95 34.22
C ALA A 4 12.06 11.05 33.43
N ARG A 5 11.38 11.63 32.42
CA ARG A 5 10.50 10.90 31.51
C ARG A 5 11.33 10.25 30.41
N PHE A 6 10.98 9.03 30.01
CA PHE A 6 11.60 8.36 28.86
C PHE A 6 11.41 9.19 27.59
N ARG A 7 12.49 9.39 26.84
CA ARG A 7 12.48 10.02 25.51
C ARG A 7 13.26 9.12 24.57
N TYR A 8 12.60 8.68 23.50
CA TYR A 8 13.23 7.82 22.51
C TYR A 8 14.04 8.65 21.52
N ALA A 9 15.33 8.33 21.37
CA ALA A 9 16.25 9.11 20.54
C ALA A 9 15.90 9.08 19.04
N LEU A 10 15.25 8.00 18.57
CA LEU A 10 14.91 7.82 17.15
C LEU A 10 13.45 8.18 16.84
N GLU A 11 12.74 8.85 17.76
CA GLU A 11 11.35 9.28 17.54
C GLU A 11 11.16 10.12 16.26
N PRO A 12 12.05 11.07 15.90
CA PRO A 12 11.89 11.82 14.64
C PRO A 12 11.98 10.92 13.41
N ILE A 13 12.86 9.91 13.43
CA ILE A 13 13.03 8.96 12.32
C ILE A 13 11.78 8.08 12.19
N LEU A 14 11.22 7.62 13.31
CA LEU A 14 9.98 6.86 13.32
C LEU A 14 8.83 7.67 12.69
N LEU A 15 8.73 8.96 13.03
CA LEU A 15 7.71 9.83 12.47
C LEU A 15 7.88 10.02 10.95
N THR A 16 9.09 10.27 10.47
CA THR A 16 9.37 10.38 9.03
C THR A 16 9.01 9.09 8.30
N ARG A 17 9.39 7.92 8.82
CA ARG A 17 9.04 6.63 8.21
C ARG A 17 7.54 6.40 8.12
N ARG A 18 6.77 6.84 9.13
CA ARG A 18 5.31 6.77 9.09
C ARG A 18 4.72 7.65 7.99
N TRP A 19 5.23 8.88 7.83
CA TRP A 19 4.80 9.74 6.72
C TRP A 19 5.14 9.16 5.35
N ASP A 20 6.33 8.57 5.20
CA ASP A 20 6.71 7.90 3.96
C ASP A 20 5.79 6.70 3.68
N HIS A 21 5.42 5.93 4.71
CA HIS A 21 4.46 4.84 4.60
C HIS A 21 3.07 5.34 4.20
N ASP A 22 2.57 6.41 4.83
CA ASP A 22 1.28 7.01 4.50
C ASP A 22 1.26 7.51 3.04
N ALA A 23 2.37 8.08 2.56
CA ALA A 23 2.52 8.49 1.18
C ALA A 23 2.44 7.29 0.22
N LEU A 24 3.12 6.18 0.54
CA LEU A 24 3.04 4.94 -0.24
C LEU A 24 1.61 4.36 -0.28
N LEU A 25 0.87 4.43 0.83
CA LEU A 25 -0.54 4.02 0.87
C LEU A 25 -1.41 4.91 -0.04
N GLY A 26 -1.14 6.22 -0.07
CA GLY A 26 -1.75 7.16 -0.99
C GLY A 26 -1.50 6.78 -2.46
N GLU A 27 -0.24 6.57 -2.84
CA GLU A 27 0.14 6.11 -4.19
C GLU A 27 -0.56 4.80 -4.56
N LEU A 28 -0.69 3.86 -3.60
CA LEU A 28 -1.34 2.57 -3.83
C LEU A 28 -2.85 2.73 -4.08
N ALA A 29 -3.51 3.63 -3.35
CA ALA A 29 -4.90 3.94 -3.56
C ALA A 29 -5.13 4.54 -4.96
N GLU A 30 -4.30 5.51 -5.36
CA GLU A 30 -4.35 6.10 -6.71
C GLU A 30 -4.15 5.05 -7.81
N ARG A 31 -3.18 4.15 -7.63
CA ARG A 31 -2.93 3.05 -8.57
C ARG A 31 -4.13 2.12 -8.69
N ASN A 32 -4.77 1.78 -7.58
CA ASN A 32 -5.97 0.93 -7.58
C ASN A 32 -7.15 1.61 -8.30
N VAL A 33 -7.31 2.92 -8.14
CA VAL A 33 -8.31 3.70 -8.89
C VAL A 33 -8.02 3.65 -10.39
N ALA A 34 -6.76 3.87 -10.80
CA ALA A 34 -6.36 3.79 -12.20
C ALA A 34 -6.61 2.40 -12.80
N ILE A 35 -6.28 1.33 -12.07
CA ILE A 35 -6.59 -0.06 -12.47
C ILE A 35 -8.08 -0.25 -12.70
N ARG A 36 -8.91 0.23 -11.77
CA ARG A 36 -10.37 0.09 -11.89
C ARG A 36 -10.91 0.85 -13.11
N GLN A 37 -10.48 2.10 -13.31
CA GLN A 37 -10.88 2.89 -14.48
C GLN A 37 -10.47 2.20 -15.79
N GLN A 38 -9.27 1.61 -15.82
CA GLN A 38 -8.79 0.85 -16.96
C GLN A 38 -9.63 -0.40 -17.24
N GLN A 39 -10.02 -1.12 -16.18
CA GLN A 39 -10.92 -2.28 -16.30
C GLN A 39 -12.30 -1.88 -16.82
N GLU A 40 -12.84 -0.76 -16.34
CA GLU A 40 -14.11 -0.20 -16.82
C GLU A 40 -14.04 0.19 -18.30
N ALA A 41 -12.93 0.80 -18.75
CA ALA A 41 -12.69 1.12 -20.15
C ALA A 41 -12.61 -0.13 -21.05
N ILE A 42 -11.90 -1.17 -20.61
CA ILE A 42 -11.86 -2.46 -21.31
C ILE A 42 -13.26 -3.06 -21.40
N GLY A 43 -14.02 -3.05 -20.31
CA GLY A 43 -15.39 -3.57 -20.27
C GLY A 43 -16.31 -2.84 -21.25
N ALA A 44 -16.19 -1.51 -21.35
CA ALA A 44 -16.95 -0.71 -22.30
C ALA A 44 -16.63 -1.07 -23.76
N LEU A 45 -15.34 -1.25 -24.09
CA LEU A 45 -14.91 -1.66 -25.44
C LEU A 45 -15.39 -3.08 -25.79
N GLN A 46 -15.34 -4.00 -24.82
CA GLN A 46 -15.84 -5.37 -24.99
C GLN A 46 -17.36 -5.38 -25.24
N ALA A 47 -18.12 -4.64 -24.42
CA ALA A 47 -19.56 -4.51 -24.60
C ALA A 47 -19.91 -3.91 -25.98
N GLN A 48 -19.17 -2.89 -26.42
CA GLN A 48 -19.34 -2.31 -27.76
C GLN A 48 -19.04 -3.32 -28.87
N SER A 49 -17.98 -4.13 -28.71
CA SER A 49 -17.63 -5.18 -29.67
C SER A 49 -18.70 -6.27 -29.73
N GLU A 50 -19.24 -6.69 -28.59
CA GLU A 50 -20.31 -7.71 -28.51
C GLU A 50 -21.61 -7.20 -29.14
N GLN A 51 -22.01 -5.97 -28.82
CA GLN A 51 -23.19 -5.36 -29.42
C GLN A 51 -23.06 -5.30 -30.95
N LEU A 52 -21.92 -4.84 -31.46
CA LEU A 52 -21.69 -4.76 -32.91
C LEU A 52 -21.66 -6.16 -33.56
N ALA A 53 -21.12 -7.16 -32.87
CA ALA A 53 -21.13 -8.54 -33.36
C ALA A 53 -22.55 -9.12 -33.43
N LEU A 54 -23.41 -8.83 -32.45
CA LEU A 54 -24.83 -9.22 -32.44
C LEU A 54 -25.61 -8.52 -33.56
N GLU A 55 -25.44 -7.21 -33.70
CA GLU A 55 -26.02 -6.45 -34.81
C GLU A 55 -25.60 -7.03 -36.16
N TRP A 56 -24.30 -7.33 -36.31
CA TRP A 56 -23.76 -7.93 -37.51
C TRP A 56 -24.36 -9.31 -37.81
N ALA A 57 -24.44 -10.19 -36.81
CA ALA A 57 -25.06 -11.51 -36.94
C ALA A 57 -26.54 -11.41 -37.34
N GLY A 58 -27.28 -10.45 -36.77
CA GLY A 58 -28.68 -10.18 -37.12
C GLY A 58 -28.86 -9.77 -38.59
N VAL A 59 -27.98 -8.90 -39.11
CA VAL A 59 -28.03 -8.52 -40.52
C VAL A 59 -27.72 -9.73 -41.42
N CYS A 60 -26.73 -10.55 -41.07
CA CYS A 60 -26.43 -11.78 -41.83
C CYS A 60 -27.60 -12.78 -41.82
N ALA A 61 -28.27 -12.96 -40.68
CA ALA A 61 -29.41 -13.87 -40.55
C ALA A 61 -30.65 -13.42 -41.33
N SER A 62 -30.80 -12.11 -41.58
CA SER A 62 -31.94 -11.56 -42.33
C SER A 62 -31.94 -11.91 -43.82
N GLY A 63 -30.85 -12.47 -44.36
CA GLY A 63 -30.72 -12.78 -45.78
C GLY A 63 -30.68 -11.56 -46.71
N GLN A 64 -30.63 -10.34 -46.16
CA GLN A 64 -30.49 -9.12 -46.96
C GLN A 64 -29.12 -9.06 -47.63
N ALA A 65 -29.12 -8.68 -48.91
CA ALA A 65 -27.90 -8.36 -49.63
C ALA A 65 -27.23 -7.14 -48.98
N LEU A 66 -26.04 -7.36 -48.42
CA LEU A 66 -25.24 -6.32 -47.77
C LEU A 66 -24.31 -5.68 -48.81
N PRO A 67 -24.28 -4.34 -48.93
CA PRO A 67 -23.26 -3.66 -49.72
C PRO A 67 -21.86 -4.04 -49.23
N VAL A 68 -20.96 -4.35 -50.16
CA VAL A 68 -19.58 -4.79 -49.87
C VAL A 68 -18.84 -3.73 -49.04
N GLU A 69 -19.12 -2.44 -49.27
CA GLU A 69 -18.54 -1.34 -48.49
C GLU A 69 -18.98 -1.39 -47.02
N ARG A 70 -20.24 -1.72 -46.76
CA ARG A 70 -20.77 -1.84 -45.39
C ARG A 70 -20.16 -3.05 -44.68
N PHE A 71 -20.01 -4.17 -45.38
CA PHE A 71 -19.29 -5.34 -44.88
C PHE A 71 -17.85 -4.98 -44.49
N ALA A 72 -17.07 -4.43 -45.44
CA ALA A 72 -15.67 -4.10 -45.21
C ALA A 72 -15.46 -3.11 -44.06
N ARG A 73 -16.36 -2.12 -43.93
CA ARG A 73 -16.32 -1.15 -42.83
C ARG A 73 -16.56 -1.81 -41.47
N THR A 74 -17.58 -2.66 -41.35
CA THR A 74 -17.90 -3.33 -40.07
C THR A 74 -16.78 -4.27 -39.64
N THR A 75 -16.25 -5.08 -40.56
CA THR A 75 -15.14 -5.99 -40.25
C THR A 75 -13.88 -5.23 -39.83
N ARG A 76 -13.56 -4.12 -40.50
CA ARG A 76 -12.42 -3.26 -40.13
C ARG A 76 -12.62 -2.67 -38.73
N TYR A 77 -13.84 -2.20 -38.43
CA TYR A 77 -14.12 -1.60 -37.14
C TYR A 77 -14.07 -2.62 -35.99
N LEU A 78 -14.59 -3.85 -36.19
CA LEU A 78 -14.42 -4.95 -35.23
C LEU A 78 -12.94 -5.30 -35.00
N SER A 79 -12.14 -5.35 -36.06
CA SER A 79 -10.69 -5.57 -35.94
C SER A 79 -9.99 -4.46 -35.17
N GLN A 80 -10.40 -3.20 -35.39
CA GLN A 80 -9.90 -2.04 -34.65
C GLN A 80 -10.25 -2.13 -33.16
N LEU A 81 -11.50 -2.45 -32.81
CA LEU A 81 -11.94 -2.64 -31.42
C LEU A 81 -11.14 -3.76 -30.74
N ALA A 82 -10.93 -4.89 -31.40
CA ALA A 82 -10.10 -5.97 -30.89
C ALA A 82 -8.62 -5.55 -30.71
N GLY A 83 -8.11 -4.67 -31.57
CA GLY A 83 -6.81 -4.03 -31.41
C GLY A 83 -6.74 -3.15 -30.17
N GLN A 84 -7.75 -2.30 -29.98
CA GLN A 84 -7.86 -1.39 -28.83
C GLN A 84 -7.97 -2.18 -27.51
N VAL A 85 -8.84 -3.19 -27.43
CA VAL A 85 -8.97 -4.05 -26.24
C VAL A 85 -7.63 -4.68 -25.85
N ARG A 86 -6.86 -5.20 -26.82
CA ARG A 86 -5.54 -5.76 -26.54
C ARG A 86 -4.54 -4.72 -26.04
N ALA A 87 -4.56 -3.52 -26.60
CA ALA A 87 -3.71 -2.42 -26.14
C ALA A 87 -4.06 -2.02 -24.69
N GLU A 88 -5.35 -1.86 -24.39
CA GLU A 88 -5.81 -1.51 -23.05
C GLU A 88 -5.55 -2.63 -22.03
N GLN A 89 -5.64 -3.90 -22.43
CA GLN A 89 -5.25 -5.05 -21.60
C GLN A 89 -3.74 -5.06 -21.29
N ALA A 90 -2.90 -4.72 -22.27
CA ALA A 90 -1.46 -4.58 -22.05
C ALA A 90 -1.15 -3.42 -21.07
N ALA A 91 -1.84 -2.29 -21.21
CA ALA A 91 -1.72 -1.18 -20.26
C ALA A 91 -2.20 -1.56 -18.85
N LEU A 92 -3.30 -2.31 -18.74
CA LEU A 92 -3.78 -2.85 -17.46
C LEU A 92 -2.73 -3.76 -16.81
N ALA A 93 -2.09 -4.64 -17.57
CA ALA A 93 -1.04 -5.52 -17.07
C ALA A 93 0.16 -4.72 -16.53
N GLN A 94 0.56 -3.63 -17.20
CA GLN A 94 1.60 -2.72 -16.71
C GLN A 94 1.20 -2.02 -15.41
N LEU A 95 -0.05 -1.57 -15.30
CA LEU A 95 -0.57 -0.96 -14.06
C LEU A 95 -0.59 -1.96 -12.90
N GLN A 96 -0.95 -3.23 -13.18
CA GLN A 96 -0.95 -4.30 -12.19
C GLN A 96 0.47 -4.66 -11.72
N ALA A 97 1.43 -4.78 -12.64
CA ALA A 97 2.82 -4.99 -12.28
C ALA A 97 3.36 -3.86 -11.39
N GLY A 98 3.08 -2.60 -11.76
CA GLY A 98 3.47 -1.44 -10.94
C GLY A 98 2.75 -1.39 -9.57
N ARG A 99 1.52 -1.89 -9.46
CA ARG A 99 0.83 -2.06 -8.17
C ARG A 99 1.57 -3.08 -7.31
N ASP A 100 1.97 -4.22 -7.87
CA ASP A 100 2.62 -5.29 -7.12
C ASP A 100 3.98 -4.83 -6.56
N GLU A 101 4.77 -4.13 -7.36
CA GLU A 101 6.00 -3.48 -6.90
C GLU A 101 5.75 -2.47 -5.76
N LEU A 102 4.66 -1.72 -5.84
CA LEU A 102 4.28 -0.75 -4.81
C LEU A 102 3.81 -1.44 -3.52
N VAL A 103 3.09 -2.56 -3.62
CA VAL A 103 2.71 -3.38 -2.46
C VAL A 103 3.95 -3.89 -1.73
N ASP A 104 4.96 -4.37 -2.47
CA ASP A 104 6.22 -4.81 -1.87
C ASP A 104 6.92 -3.67 -1.12
N ARG A 105 6.92 -2.46 -1.68
CA ARG A 105 7.45 -1.24 -1.02
C ARG A 105 6.65 -0.89 0.25
N VAL A 106 5.32 -0.94 0.20
CA VAL A 106 4.45 -0.71 1.36
C VAL A 106 4.77 -1.70 2.49
N MET A 107 4.87 -2.99 2.15
CA MET A 107 5.21 -4.04 3.11
C MET A 107 6.61 -3.86 3.71
N ALA A 108 7.60 -3.53 2.89
CA ALA A 108 8.95 -3.26 3.37
C ALA A 108 9.00 -2.05 4.31
N SER A 109 8.27 -0.97 3.97
CA SER A 109 8.15 0.22 4.82
C SER A 109 7.48 -0.10 6.16
N GLN A 110 6.41 -0.91 6.15
CA GLN A 110 5.72 -1.31 7.37
C GLN A 110 6.64 -2.11 8.31
N ARG A 111 7.35 -3.11 7.78
CA ARG A 111 8.34 -3.88 8.55
C ARG A 111 9.44 -2.99 9.14
N ALA A 112 9.87 -1.97 8.40
CA ALA A 112 10.87 -1.02 8.87
C ALA A 112 10.36 -0.09 9.98
N ILE A 113 9.05 0.20 10.03
CA ILE A 113 8.41 0.90 11.15
C ILE A 113 8.34 -0.03 12.36
N GLU A 114 7.83 -1.24 12.19
CA GLU A 114 7.69 -2.25 13.25
C GLU A 114 9.02 -2.51 13.96
N ALA A 115 10.12 -2.67 13.21
CA ALA A 115 11.44 -2.87 13.80
C ALA A 115 11.91 -1.69 14.67
N VAL A 116 11.56 -0.46 14.30
CA VAL A 116 11.92 0.75 15.09
C VAL A 116 11.04 0.87 16.32
N GLU A 117 9.79 0.44 16.25
CA GLU A 117 8.85 0.38 17.37
C GLU A 117 9.26 -0.69 18.39
N GLU A 118 9.63 -1.88 17.93
CA GLU A 118 10.17 -2.93 18.79
C GLU A 118 11.42 -2.45 19.54
N HIS A 119 12.37 -1.83 18.83
CA HIS A 119 13.55 -1.25 19.45
C HIS A 119 13.20 -0.13 20.46
N ARG A 120 12.16 0.67 20.19
CA ARG A 120 11.68 1.70 21.14
C ARG A 120 11.18 1.07 22.43
N ASP A 121 10.42 -0.02 22.32
CA ASP A 121 9.88 -0.73 23.47
C ASP A 121 10.97 -1.41 24.29
N GLU A 122 11.98 -2.00 23.64
CA GLU A 122 13.18 -2.52 24.32
C GLU A 122 13.92 -1.41 25.10
N MET A 123 14.15 -0.26 24.47
CA MET A 123 14.84 0.86 25.12
C MET A 123 14.04 1.40 26.30
N LYS A 124 12.71 1.42 26.18
CA LYS A 124 11.82 1.82 27.27
C LYS A 124 11.88 0.84 28.43
N ALA A 125 11.87 -0.46 28.16
CA ALA A 125 12.01 -1.50 29.17
C ALA A 125 13.35 -1.37 29.93
N LYS A 126 14.46 -1.19 29.19
CA LYS A 126 15.78 -0.95 29.78
C LYS A 126 15.82 0.31 30.64
N PHE A 127 15.21 1.41 30.18
CA PHE A 127 15.11 2.65 30.95
C PHE A 127 14.37 2.45 32.28
N VAL A 128 13.24 1.74 32.26
CA VAL A 128 12.46 1.43 33.47
C VAL A 128 13.28 0.56 34.43
N GLN A 129 13.96 -0.48 33.93
CA GLN A 129 14.79 -1.37 34.75
C GLN A 129 15.95 -0.60 35.40
N LEU A 130 16.66 0.24 34.65
CA LEU A 130 17.76 1.06 35.18
C LEU A 130 17.26 2.01 36.27
N ARG A 131 16.10 2.64 36.06
CA ARG A 131 15.50 3.52 37.06
C ARG A 131 15.15 2.78 38.36
N LEU A 132 14.47 1.64 38.25
CA LEU A 132 14.14 0.81 39.42
C LEU A 132 15.41 0.39 40.16
N SER A 133 16.47 -0.03 39.45
CA SER A 133 17.75 -0.41 40.07
C SER A 133 18.42 0.76 40.81
N GLY A 134 18.32 1.98 40.26
CA GLY A 134 18.81 3.19 40.91
C GLY A 134 18.01 3.53 42.16
N ASP A 135 16.68 3.43 42.09
CA ASP A 135 15.79 3.67 43.24
C ASP A 135 16.07 2.66 44.37
N PHE A 136 16.28 1.37 44.05
CA PHE A 136 16.70 0.35 45.02
C PHE A 136 18.05 0.65 45.65
N LYS A 137 19.05 1.06 44.86
CA LYS A 137 20.37 1.41 45.38
C LYS A 137 20.30 2.60 46.35
N ILE A 138 19.54 3.64 46.01
CA ILE A 138 19.33 4.80 46.89
C ILE A 138 18.66 4.37 48.20
N ALA A 139 17.67 3.48 48.14
CA ALA A 139 17.01 2.95 49.34
C ALA A 139 17.98 2.13 50.22
N ASP A 140 18.84 1.29 49.62
CA ASP A 140 19.85 0.51 50.34
C ASP A 140 20.93 1.40 50.99
N ASP A 141 21.43 2.41 50.25
CA ASP A 141 22.37 3.40 50.79
C ASP A 141 21.76 4.18 51.97
N GLN A 142 20.47 4.53 51.90
CA GLN A 142 19.73 5.18 52.99
C GLN A 142 19.55 4.26 54.20
N TRP A 143 19.25 2.98 53.97
CA TRP A 143 19.14 2.01 55.05
C TRP A 143 20.47 1.81 55.79
N ASN A 144 21.56 1.64 55.04
CA ASN A 144 22.90 1.44 55.58
C ASN A 144 23.41 2.66 56.35
N THR A 145 23.14 3.87 55.87
CA THR A 145 23.50 5.11 56.59
C THR A 145 22.74 5.29 57.91
N LEU A 146 21.47 4.89 57.98
CA LEU A 146 20.68 4.92 59.22
C LEU A 146 21.16 3.90 60.26
N HIS A 147 21.63 2.72 59.82
CA HIS A 147 22.15 1.68 60.72
C HIS A 147 23.59 1.95 61.18
N ALA A 148 24.43 2.55 60.33
CA ALA A 148 25.79 2.96 60.73
C ALA A 148 25.78 4.07 61.80
N GLY A 149 24.74 4.91 61.83
CA GLY A 149 24.57 5.98 62.82
C GLY A 149 24.01 5.54 64.18
N THR A 150 23.56 4.30 64.34
CA THR A 150 22.97 3.78 65.59
C THR A 150 23.93 2.94 66.44
N THR A 151 25.21 2.83 66.05
CA THR A 151 26.26 2.05 66.74
C THR A 151 27.31 2.88 67.49
N THR A 152 27.01 4.16 67.77
CA THR A 152 27.74 5.01 68.72
C THR A 152 26.89 5.27 69.96
#